data_AF-A0A6V8PW13-F1
#
_entry.id   AF-A0A6V8PW13-F1
#
_cell.length_a   1.000
_cell.length_b   1.000
_cell.length_c   1.000
_cell.angle_alpha   90.00
_cell.angle_beta   90.00
_cell.angle_gamma   90.00
#
_symmetry.space_group_name_H-M   'P 1'
#
loop_
_entity.id
_entity.type
_entity.pdbx_description
1 polymer ?
#
loop_
_entity_poly.entity_id
_entity_poly.type
_entity_poly.pdbx_seq_one_letter_code
_entity_poly.pdbx_strand_id
1 'polypeptide(L)'
;LIVKRALCWTISWVEAKTIDEISIDQSNFLVMKSSVLLLEPQPQVVLSDSYRLPGLEIMHIHVLHGDSRSASIAAASIMAKETRDRIMINRDSAFPGYFFCST
;
A
#
# COMPACT_ATOMS: atom_id res chain seq x y z
N LEU A 1 -12.54 -1.91 11.93
CA LEU A 1 -13.55 -0.86 11.67
C LEU A 1 -13.46 -0.31 10.25
N ILE A 2 -12.25 0.03 9.78
CA ILE A 2 -12.00 0.56 8.43
C ILE A 2 -12.65 -0.31 7.34
N VAL A 3 -12.26 -1.58 7.23
CA VAL A 3 -12.82 -2.55 6.24
C VAL A 3 -14.35 -2.61 6.26
N LYS A 4 -14.96 -2.57 7.45
CA LYS A 4 -16.42 -2.68 7.60
C LYS A 4 -17.19 -1.44 7.14
N ARG A 5 -16.51 -0.29 7.06
CA ARG A 5 -17.11 1.01 6.73
C ARG A 5 -16.64 1.57 5.39
N ALA A 6 -15.57 1.01 4.83
CA ALA A 6 -15.05 1.42 3.52
C ALA A 6 -16.05 1.02 2.42
N LEU A 7 -16.27 1.92 1.46
CA LEU A 7 -17.06 1.63 0.27
C LEU A 7 -16.41 0.49 -0.54
N CYS A 8 -15.10 0.59 -0.72
CA CYS A 8 -14.26 -0.44 -1.31
C CYS A 8 -12.82 -0.27 -0.78
N TRP A 9 -12.03 -1.32 -0.91
CA TRP A 9 -10.61 -1.31 -0.58
C TRP A 9 -9.91 -2.44 -1.33
N THR A 10 -8.62 -2.24 -1.60
CA THR A 10 -7.75 -3.22 -2.25
C THR A 10 -6.42 -3.23 -1.51
N ILE A 11 -5.74 -4.37 -1.56
CA ILE A 11 -4.36 -4.52 -1.10
C ILE A 11 -3.57 -5.16 -2.22
N SER A 12 -2.46 -4.54 -2.58
CA SER A 12 -1.47 -5.07 -3.52
C SER A 12 -0.11 -5.14 -2.85
N TRP A 13 0.74 -6.06 -3.31
CA TRP A 13 2.13 -6.16 -2.89
C TRP A 13 2.98 -6.68 -4.05
N VAL A 14 4.29 -6.54 -3.91
CA VAL A 14 5.29 -7.14 -4.79
C VAL A 14 6.26 -7.97 -3.97
N GLU A 15 6.87 -8.97 -4.61
CA GLU A 15 7.90 -9.78 -3.96
C GLU A 15 9.23 -9.04 -3.90
N ALA A 16 10.07 -9.42 -2.93
CA ALA A 16 11.42 -8.85 -2.78
C ALA A 16 12.24 -8.99 -4.05
N LYS A 17 12.14 -10.14 -4.74
CA LYS A 17 12.81 -10.37 -6.02
C LYS A 17 12.42 -9.34 -7.08
N THR A 18 11.15 -8.95 -7.17
CA THR A 18 10.71 -7.90 -8.09
C THR A 18 11.32 -6.55 -7.73
N ILE A 19 11.41 -6.23 -6.44
CA ILE A 19 12.05 -4.99 -5.97
C ILE A 19 13.52 -4.94 -6.38
N ASP A 20 14.24 -6.07 -6.27
CA ASP A 20 15.63 -6.19 -6.70
C ASP A 20 15.79 -5.97 -8.22
N GLU A 21 14.79 -6.34 -9.02
CA GLU A 21 14.79 -6.21 -10.49
C GLU A 21 14.46 -4.80 -10.99
N ILE A 22 13.47 -4.12 -10.37
CA ILE A 22 12.93 -2.83 -10.90
C ILE A 22 13.19 -1.62 -9.99
N SER A 23 13.85 -1.79 -8.85
CA SER A 23 14.01 -0.80 -7.76
C SER A 23 12.78 -0.57 -6.89
N ILE A 24 13.01 -0.03 -5.68
CA ILE A 24 11.97 0.26 -4.69
C ILE A 24 10.99 1.33 -5.17
N ASP A 25 11.46 2.37 -5.87
CA ASP A 25 10.60 3.46 -6.33
C ASP A 25 9.61 2.99 -7.41
N GLN A 26 10.09 2.23 -8.39
CA GLN A 26 9.21 1.67 -9.43
C GLN A 26 8.25 0.64 -8.85
N SER A 27 8.71 -0.15 -7.88
CA SER A 27 7.87 -1.11 -7.14
C SER A 27 6.73 -0.41 -6.40
N ASN A 28 7.01 0.71 -5.73
CA ASN A 28 5.99 1.51 -5.04
C ASN A 28 4.95 2.02 -6.04
N PHE A 29 5.37 2.57 -7.19
CA PHE A 29 4.44 3.03 -8.22
C PHE A 29 3.59 1.89 -8.78
N LEU A 30 4.18 0.72 -9.01
CA LEU A 30 3.47 -0.45 -9.51
C LEU A 30 2.39 -0.89 -8.52
N VAL A 31 2.74 -1.04 -7.24
CA VAL A 31 1.78 -1.44 -6.19
C VAL A 31 0.66 -0.42 -6.03
N MET A 32 0.98 0.88 -6.01
CA MET A 32 -0.03 1.94 -5.87
C MET A 32 -0.96 1.97 -7.09
N LYS A 33 -0.42 1.90 -8.31
CA LYS A 33 -1.21 1.86 -9.55
C LYS A 33 -2.12 0.64 -9.60
N SER A 34 -1.59 -0.55 -9.34
CA SER A 34 -2.37 -1.79 -9.30
C SER A 34 -3.49 -1.73 -8.25
N SER A 35 -3.20 -1.19 -7.08
CA SER A 35 -4.22 -1.05 -6.02
C SER A 35 -5.38 -0.17 -6.48
N VAL A 36 -5.09 0.97 -7.13
CA VAL A 36 -6.13 1.88 -7.64
C VAL A 36 -6.94 1.22 -8.76
N LEU A 37 -6.28 0.56 -9.71
CA LEU A 37 -6.96 -0.08 -10.85
C LEU A 37 -7.84 -1.27 -10.45
N LEU A 38 -7.58 -1.89 -9.30
CA LEU A 38 -8.41 -2.97 -8.75
C LEU A 38 -9.60 -2.46 -7.91
N LEU A 39 -9.68 -1.16 -7.59
CA LEU A 39 -10.80 -0.63 -6.80
C LEU A 39 -12.09 -0.65 -7.62
N GLU A 40 -13.18 -1.07 -6.97
CA GLU A 40 -14.51 -1.00 -7.52
C GLU A 40 -15.49 -0.49 -6.45
N PRO A 41 -16.12 0.68 -6.64
CA PRO A 41 -16.07 1.54 -7.83
C PRO A 41 -14.72 2.26 -8.01
N GLN A 42 -14.41 2.61 -9.26
CA GLN A 42 -13.20 3.37 -9.60
C GLN A 42 -13.24 4.79 -9.00
N PRO A 43 -12.16 5.25 -8.33
CA PRO A 43 -12.13 6.56 -7.72
C PRO A 43 -11.98 7.66 -8.78
N GLN A 44 -12.58 8.84 -8.51
CA GLN A 44 -12.41 10.02 -9.36
C GLN A 44 -11.12 10.78 -9.02
N VAL A 45 -10.68 10.72 -7.76
CA VAL A 45 -9.46 11.38 -7.26
C VAL A 45 -8.71 10.42 -6.35
N VAL A 46 -7.40 10.33 -6.51
CA VAL A 46 -6.50 9.55 -5.66
C VAL A 46 -5.63 10.48 -4.81
N LEU A 47 -5.59 10.24 -3.50
CA LEU A 47 -4.70 10.94 -2.58
C LEU A 47 -3.55 10.02 -2.19
N SER A 48 -2.31 10.46 -2.40
CA SER A 48 -1.09 9.72 -2.05
C SER A 48 -0.27 10.47 -1.01
N ASP A 49 0.36 9.74 -0.08
CA ASP A 49 1.30 10.37 0.88
C ASP A 49 2.64 10.61 0.19
N SER A 50 2.97 11.87 -0.09
CA SER A 50 4.31 12.29 -0.51
C SER A 50 4.86 11.68 -1.83
N TYR A 51 4.09 10.86 -2.55
CA TYR A 51 4.46 10.26 -3.84
C TYR A 51 3.63 10.81 -5.00
N ARG A 52 4.29 11.12 -6.11
CA ARG A 52 3.61 11.33 -7.40
C ARG A 52 3.33 9.97 -8.04
N LEU A 53 2.23 9.85 -8.78
CA LEU A 53 1.83 8.60 -9.43
C LEU A 53 1.96 8.73 -10.95
N PRO A 54 3.19 8.61 -11.50
CA PRO A 54 3.41 8.72 -12.94
C PRO A 54 2.64 7.63 -13.69
N GLY A 55 1.96 8.01 -14.77
CA GLY A 55 1.22 7.07 -15.63
C GLY A 55 -0.09 6.55 -15.03
N LEU A 56 -0.62 7.19 -13.98
CA LEU A 56 -2.00 7.02 -13.54
C LEU A 56 -2.88 8.08 -14.23
N GLU A 57 -3.85 7.63 -15.03
CA GLU A 57 -4.75 8.53 -15.77
C GLU A 57 -5.78 9.21 -14.87
N ILE A 58 -6.06 8.62 -13.71
CA ILE A 58 -6.96 9.17 -12.70
C ILE A 58 -6.29 10.40 -12.05
N MET A 59 -7.10 11.44 -11.80
CA MET A 59 -6.64 12.64 -11.10
C MET A 59 -6.01 12.23 -9.76
N HIS A 60 -4.78 12.66 -9.52
CA HIS A 60 -4.06 12.32 -8.30
C HIS A 60 -3.42 13.55 -7.66
N ILE A 61 -3.49 13.60 -6.33
CA ILE A 61 -2.98 14.68 -5.52
C ILE A 61 -2.01 14.05 -4.51
N HIS A 62 -0.75 14.48 -4.56
CA HIS A 62 0.23 14.10 -3.56
C HIS A 62 0.13 15.07 -2.38
N VAL A 63 -0.01 14.52 -1.18
CA VAL A 63 -0.17 15.28 0.06
C VAL A 63 1.06 15.04 0.92
N LEU A 64 1.78 16.10 1.27
CA LEU A 64 2.91 16.02 2.18
C LEU A 64 2.40 15.71 3.60
N HIS A 65 2.95 14.67 4.25
CA HIS A 65 2.48 14.15 5.54
C HIS A 65 0.99 13.76 5.50
N GLY A 66 0.62 13.05 4.43
CA GLY A 66 -0.75 12.71 4.09
C GLY A 66 -1.51 11.98 5.21
N ASP A 67 -0.84 11.09 5.94
CA ASP A 67 -1.42 10.36 7.07
C ASP A 67 -2.03 11.27 8.15
N SER A 68 -1.43 12.43 8.40
CA SER A 68 -1.91 13.39 9.40
C SER A 68 -3.01 14.32 8.88
N ARG A 69 -3.21 14.37 7.56
CA ARG A 69 -4.06 15.36 6.87
C ARG A 69 -5.26 14.74 6.16
N SER A 70 -5.25 13.43 5.92
CA SER A 70 -6.33 12.73 5.24
C SER A 70 -6.67 11.43 5.93
N ALA A 71 -7.95 11.28 6.28
CA ALA A 71 -8.47 10.05 6.84
C ALA A 71 -8.37 8.86 5.86
N SER A 72 -8.42 9.10 4.55
CA SER A 72 -8.29 8.04 3.55
C SER A 72 -6.85 7.54 3.45
N ILE A 73 -5.86 8.44 3.53
CA ILE A 73 -4.44 8.08 3.54
C ILE A 73 -4.13 7.32 4.83
N ALA A 74 -4.54 7.86 5.99
CA ALA A 74 -4.37 7.18 7.28
C ALA A 74 -4.99 5.76 7.29
N ALA A 75 -6.20 5.63 6.73
CA ALA A 75 -6.86 4.33 6.61
C ALA A 75 -6.08 3.35 5.73
N ALA A 76 -5.56 3.82 4.58
CA ALA A 76 -4.72 3.01 3.70
C ALA A 76 -3.41 2.57 4.39
N SER A 77 -2.75 3.48 5.12
CA SER A 77 -1.51 3.19 5.85
C SER A 77 -1.72 2.16 6.97
N ILE A 78 -2.82 2.24 7.71
CA ILE A 78 -3.20 1.23 8.71
C ILE A 78 -3.40 -0.14 8.05
N MET A 79 -4.15 -0.18 6.95
CA MET A 79 -4.44 -1.40 6.21
C MET A 79 -3.17 -2.04 5.62
N ALA A 80 -2.29 -1.23 5.05
CA ALA A 80 -1.01 -1.68 4.51
C ALA A 80 -0.10 -2.24 5.60
N LYS A 81 0.01 -1.55 6.74
CA LYS A 81 0.82 -2.01 7.88
C LYS A 81 0.29 -3.31 8.47
N GLU A 82 -1.01 -3.40 8.75
CA GLU A 82 -1.61 -4.61 9.33
C GLU A 82 -1.43 -5.82 8.41
N THR A 83 -1.58 -5.62 7.09
CA THR A 83 -1.33 -6.67 6.10
C THR A 83 0.14 -7.07 6.10
N ARG A 84 1.07 -6.11 6.09
CA ARG A 84 2.52 -6.38 6.12
C ARG A 84 2.91 -7.17 7.36
N ASP A 85 2.46 -6.73 8.53
CA ASP A 85 2.79 -7.35 9.81
C ASP A 85 2.28 -8.80 9.85
N ARG A 86 1.07 -9.06 9.32
CA ARG A 86 0.54 -10.42 9.15
C ARG A 86 1.42 -11.29 8.24
N ILE A 87 1.90 -10.75 7.12
CA ILE A 87 2.80 -11.48 6.21
C ILE A 87 4.14 -11.78 6.92
N MET A 88 4.67 -10.84 7.69
CA MET A 88 5.93 -11.03 8.43
C MET A 88 5.80 -12.07 9.53
N ILE A 89 4.69 -12.11 10.28
CA ILE A 89 4.38 -13.17 11.26
C ILE A 89 4.41 -14.55 10.60
N ASN A 90 3.75 -14.68 9.45
CA ASN A 90 3.71 -15.95 8.72
C ASN A 90 5.10 -16.37 8.22
N ARG A 91 5.92 -15.40 7.78
CA ARG A 91 7.30 -15.66 7.34
C ARG A 91 8.23 -16.01 8.50
N ASP A 92 8.04 -15.43 9.67
CA ASP A 92 8.82 -15.76 10.87
C ASP A 92 8.70 -17.25 11.21
N SER A 93 7.49 -17.79 11.09
CA SER A 93 7.23 -19.23 11.27
C SER A 93 7.89 -20.10 10.20
N ALA A 94 8.00 -19.61 8.96
CA ALA A 94 8.59 -20.35 7.83
C ALA A 94 10.13 -20.27 7.80
N PHE A 95 10.71 -19.22 8.37
CA PHE A 95 12.15 -18.93 8.34
C PHE A 95 12.63 -18.59 9.76
N PRO A 96 12.69 -19.58 10.67
CA PRO A 96 13.13 -19.36 12.04
C PRO A 96 14.55 -18.78 12.10
N GLY A 97 14.79 -17.87 13.03
CA GLY A 97 16.09 -17.22 13.24
C GLY A 97 16.32 -15.92 12.46
N TYR A 98 15.41 -15.55 11.53
CA TYR A 98 15.43 -14.24 10.87
C TYR A 98 14.69 -13.16 11.66
N PHE A 99 13.91 -13.54 12.67
CA PHE A 99 13.18 -12.63 13.55
C PHE A 99 12.28 -11.64 12.79
N PHE A 100 11.58 -12.10 11.75
CA PHE A 100 10.68 -11.26 10.94
C PHE A 100 9.55 -10.64 11.77
N CYS A 101 9.17 -11.26 12.89
CA CYS A 101 8.12 -10.79 13.78
C CYS A 101 8.65 -10.12 15.07
N SER A 102 9.96 -10.06 15.29
CA SER A 102 10.47 -9.48 16.55
C SER A 102 10.26 -7.96 16.58
N THR A 103 9.68 -7.48 17.69
CA THR A 103 9.49 -6.05 18.00
C THR A 103 10.77 -5.41 18.50
#